data_AF-A0A8H6VLE3-F1
#
_entry.id   AF-A0A8H6VLE3-F1
#
_cell.length_a   1.000
_cell.length_b   1.000
_cell.length_c   1.000
_cell.angle_alpha   90.00
_cell.angle_beta   90.00
_cell.angle_gamma   90.00
#
_symmetry.space_group_name_H-M   'P 1'
#
loop_
_entity.id
_entity.type
_entity.pdbx_description
1 polymer ?
#
loop_
_entity_poly.entity_id
_entity_poly.type
_entity_poly.pdbx_seq_one_letter_code
_entity_poly.pdbx_strand_id
1 'polypeptide(L)'
;MRSNNSEGQNLSLPEIAKQLGIPKNALAVQTKYREKSTRTFKIYGRGEYNYGVTLNADMAILFDVSYNRIKKVAPVWHPDDQKKLADVPVLQTIWDYYVAAANKVGLRKEEIGAQFEMEYGVPWTLMRKAKPDWTGPEAEALKAEFKEQGLKFKQTLLEHPDAKKYIPTDDNGEIIWNEEKNGQFAVMVHKIDKQDGLTEFGEV
;
A
#
# COMPACT_ATOMS: atom_id res chain seq x y z
N MET A 1 26.20 -29.61 17.83
CA MET A 1 26.28 -28.35 17.08
C MET A 1 25.00 -27.56 17.33
N ARG A 2 25.04 -26.58 18.23
CA ARG A 2 23.91 -25.67 18.47
C ARG A 2 24.03 -24.55 17.44
N SER A 3 23.03 -24.46 16.58
CA SER A 3 22.82 -23.34 15.66
C SER A 3 22.67 -22.07 16.49
N ASN A 4 23.68 -21.20 16.45
CA ASN A 4 23.52 -19.83 16.91
C ASN A 4 22.54 -19.15 15.96
N ASN A 5 21.28 -19.03 16.37
CA ASN A 5 20.38 -18.03 15.82
C ASN A 5 21.00 -16.67 16.14
N SER A 6 21.65 -16.06 15.14
CA SER A 6 22.16 -14.71 15.26
C SER A 6 20.99 -13.74 15.42
N GLU A 7 21.03 -13.04 16.54
CA GLU A 7 20.22 -11.88 16.90
C GLU A 7 20.07 -10.90 15.72
N GLY A 8 18.90 -10.27 15.64
CA GLY A 8 18.51 -9.34 14.59
C GLY A 8 19.54 -8.25 14.34
N GLN A 9 20.38 -8.45 13.33
CA GLN A 9 21.23 -7.40 12.79
C GLN A 9 20.34 -6.30 12.22
N ASN A 10 20.51 -5.08 12.73
CA ASN A 10 19.96 -3.87 12.12
C ASN A 10 20.66 -3.66 10.78
N LEU A 11 20.09 -4.24 9.72
CA LEU A 11 20.55 -4.03 8.35
C LEU A 11 20.36 -2.56 7.99
N SER A 12 21.38 -1.98 7.38
CA SER A 12 21.29 -0.66 6.75
C SER A 12 20.32 -0.69 5.56
N LEU A 13 19.80 0.47 5.18
CA LEU A 13 18.90 0.59 4.03
C LEU A 13 19.49 -0.01 2.73
N PRO A 14 20.76 0.24 2.37
CA PRO A 14 21.35 -0.40 1.18
C PRO A 14 21.37 -1.93 1.26
N GLU A 15 21.57 -2.50 2.44
CA GLU A 15 21.56 -3.95 2.65
C GLU A 15 20.16 -4.52 2.49
N ILE A 16 19.14 -3.87 3.07
CA ILE A 16 17.73 -4.24 2.89
C ILE A 16 17.35 -4.13 1.41
N ALA A 17 17.68 -3.02 0.75
CA ALA A 17 17.40 -2.80 -0.67
C ALA A 17 18.03 -3.88 -1.54
N LYS A 18 19.28 -4.24 -1.26
CA LYS A 18 19.99 -5.33 -1.95
C LYS A 18 19.33 -6.69 -1.70
N GLN A 19 18.94 -7.00 -0.46
CA GLN A 19 18.32 -8.27 -0.10
C GLN A 19 16.96 -8.47 -0.78
N LEU A 20 16.16 -7.39 -0.88
CA LEU A 20 14.86 -7.43 -1.53
C LEU A 20 14.93 -7.32 -3.05
N GLY A 21 16.08 -6.91 -3.60
CA GLY A 21 16.26 -6.67 -5.03
C GLY A 21 15.59 -5.37 -5.50
N ILE A 22 15.55 -4.34 -4.65
CA ILE A 22 15.01 -3.02 -4.99
C ILE A 22 15.99 -2.33 -5.96
N PRO A 23 15.56 -1.93 -7.16
CA PRO A 23 16.43 -1.30 -8.15
C PRO A 23 16.75 0.14 -7.75
N LYS A 24 17.91 0.65 -8.20
CA LYS A 24 18.35 2.04 -7.90
C LYS A 24 17.37 3.11 -8.40
N ASN A 25 16.66 2.83 -9.49
CA ASN A 25 15.63 3.69 -10.07
C ASN A 25 14.22 3.20 -9.69
N ALA A 26 14.00 2.90 -8.41
CA ALA A 26 12.79 2.25 -7.92
C ALA A 26 11.50 2.94 -8.38
N LEU A 27 11.42 4.27 -8.32
CA LEU A 27 10.23 5.00 -8.77
C LEU A 27 9.94 4.82 -10.25
N ALA A 28 10.97 4.84 -11.11
CA ALA A 28 10.77 4.62 -12.55
C ALA A 28 10.29 3.19 -12.84
N VAL A 29 10.82 2.21 -12.11
CA VAL A 29 10.35 0.81 -12.20
C VAL A 29 8.92 0.67 -11.68
N GLN A 30 8.56 1.39 -10.62
CA GLN A 30 7.20 1.43 -10.08
C GLN A 30 6.21 2.06 -11.07
N THR A 31 6.60 3.15 -11.75
CA THR A 31 5.82 3.77 -12.83
C THR A 31 5.57 2.78 -13.95
N LYS A 32 6.63 2.14 -14.45
CA LYS A 32 6.53 1.16 -15.54
C LYS A 32 5.67 -0.06 -15.16
N TYR A 33 5.75 -0.50 -13.91
CA TYR A 33 4.88 -1.55 -13.41
C TYR A 33 3.41 -1.12 -13.48
N ARG A 34 3.09 0.08 -13.01
CA ARG A 34 1.72 0.63 -13.02
C ARG A 34 1.15 0.81 -14.43
N GLU A 35 1.99 1.07 -15.42
CA GLU A 35 1.59 1.18 -16.83
C GLU A 35 1.28 -0.18 -17.48
N LYS A 36 1.81 -1.28 -16.92
CA LYS A 36 1.74 -2.61 -17.53
C LYS A 36 0.88 -3.60 -16.75
N SER A 37 0.76 -3.41 -15.45
CA SER A 37 0.05 -4.28 -14.54
C SER A 37 -1.41 -3.84 -14.39
N THR A 38 -2.30 -4.80 -14.14
CA THR A 38 -3.68 -4.55 -13.71
C THR A 38 -3.76 -4.14 -12.23
N ARG A 39 -2.64 -4.20 -11.50
CA ARG A 39 -2.53 -3.87 -10.08
C ARG A 39 -2.09 -2.42 -9.88
N THR A 40 -2.51 -1.82 -8.77
CA THR A 40 -2.27 -0.41 -8.43
C THR A 40 -0.80 -0.09 -8.16
N PHE A 41 -0.06 -0.96 -7.49
CA PHE A 41 1.39 -0.83 -7.28
C PHE A 41 2.00 -2.18 -6.94
N LYS A 42 3.31 -2.22 -6.68
CA LYS A 42 4.00 -3.43 -6.23
C LYS A 42 4.83 -3.13 -5.00
N ILE A 43 5.07 -4.15 -4.20
CA ILE A 43 6.02 -4.12 -3.09
C ILE A 43 7.03 -5.27 -3.23
N TYR A 44 8.27 -5.03 -2.84
CA TYR A 44 9.34 -6.01 -2.97
C TYR A 44 9.32 -7.00 -1.81
N GLY A 45 9.24 -8.30 -2.15
CA GLY A 45 9.09 -9.38 -1.17
C GLY A 45 10.41 -10.08 -0.83
N ARG A 46 10.38 -10.91 0.22
CA ARG A 46 11.46 -11.86 0.51
C ARG A 46 11.30 -13.13 -0.34
N GLY A 47 12.39 -13.85 -0.60
CA GLY A 47 12.35 -15.10 -1.35
C GLY A 47 12.05 -14.91 -2.83
N GLU A 48 11.22 -15.77 -3.40
CA GLU A 48 10.97 -15.89 -4.85
C GLU A 48 9.99 -14.86 -5.41
N TYR A 49 9.14 -14.26 -4.57
CA TYR A 49 8.03 -13.42 -5.02
C TYR A 49 8.20 -11.96 -4.63
N ASN A 50 7.75 -11.07 -5.51
CA ASN A 50 7.29 -9.74 -5.15
C ASN A 50 5.77 -9.78 -4.98
N TYR A 51 5.15 -8.64 -4.69
CA TYR A 51 3.70 -8.58 -4.54
C TYR A 51 3.08 -7.45 -5.34
N GLY A 52 2.07 -7.78 -6.14
CA GLY A 52 1.20 -6.82 -6.79
C GLY A 52 0.02 -6.46 -5.87
N VAL A 53 -0.27 -5.17 -5.72
CA VAL A 53 -1.27 -4.67 -4.79
C VAL A 53 -2.39 -3.97 -5.55
N THR A 54 -3.62 -4.38 -5.30
CA THR A 54 -4.85 -3.71 -5.76
C THR A 54 -5.58 -3.10 -4.57
N LEU A 55 -5.93 -1.83 -4.69
CA LEU A 55 -6.77 -1.14 -3.71
C LEU A 55 -8.25 -1.30 -4.07
N ASN A 56 -9.15 -1.06 -3.12
CA ASN A 56 -10.56 -0.86 -3.46
C ASN A 56 -10.71 0.36 -4.40
N ALA A 57 -11.81 0.43 -5.17
CA ALA A 57 -11.94 1.40 -6.27
C ALA A 57 -11.77 2.85 -5.83
N ASP A 58 -12.40 3.26 -4.74
CA ASP A 58 -12.34 4.63 -4.23
C ASP A 58 -10.91 4.99 -3.79
N MET A 59 -10.24 4.06 -3.13
CA MET A 59 -8.88 4.26 -2.64
C MET A 59 -7.84 4.16 -3.76
N ALA A 60 -8.12 3.41 -4.83
CA ALA A 60 -7.32 3.39 -6.05
C ALA A 60 -7.29 4.79 -6.70
N ILE A 61 -8.44 5.47 -6.80
CA ILE A 61 -8.51 6.84 -7.33
C ILE A 61 -7.68 7.80 -6.45
N LEU A 62 -7.87 7.75 -5.13
CA LEU A 62 -7.13 8.59 -4.19
C LEU A 62 -5.62 8.34 -4.27
N PHE A 63 -5.21 7.08 -4.34
CA PHE A 63 -3.81 6.69 -4.50
C PHE A 63 -3.24 7.18 -5.82
N ASP A 64 -3.96 7.05 -6.93
CA ASP A 64 -3.52 7.47 -8.25
C ASP A 64 -3.32 8.98 -8.36
N VAL A 65 -4.25 9.76 -7.80
CA VAL A 65 -4.09 11.23 -7.69
C VAL A 65 -2.86 11.56 -6.87
N SER A 66 -2.67 10.89 -5.73
CA SER A 66 -1.54 11.10 -4.84
C SER A 66 -0.21 10.77 -5.51
N TYR A 67 -0.12 9.60 -6.14
CA TYR A 67 1.05 9.13 -6.87
C TYR A 67 1.41 10.07 -8.03
N ASN A 68 0.43 10.50 -8.82
CA ASN A 68 0.66 11.40 -9.95
C ASN A 68 1.12 12.81 -9.52
N ARG A 69 0.80 13.24 -8.31
CA ARG A 69 1.33 14.48 -7.72
C ARG A 69 2.76 14.29 -7.25
N ILE A 70 3.02 13.24 -6.48
CA ILE A 70 4.34 12.96 -5.90
C ILE A 70 5.39 12.66 -6.97
N LYS A 71 5.06 11.89 -8.01
CA LYS A 71 6.01 11.52 -9.08
C LYS A 71 6.58 12.71 -9.87
N LYS A 72 5.96 13.89 -9.78
CA LYS A 72 6.43 15.11 -10.46
C LYS A 72 7.56 15.81 -9.71
N VAL A 73 7.69 15.55 -8.42
CA VAL A 73 8.64 16.24 -7.53
C VAL A 73 9.64 15.27 -6.89
N ALA A 74 9.32 13.97 -6.85
CA ALA A 74 10.19 12.91 -6.35
C ALA A 74 11.06 12.28 -7.46
N PRO A 75 12.19 11.65 -7.11
CA PRO A 75 12.77 11.56 -5.77
C PRO A 75 13.47 12.86 -5.36
N VAL A 76 13.48 13.16 -4.05
CA VAL A 76 14.23 14.28 -3.47
C VAL A 76 15.31 13.77 -2.53
N TRP A 77 16.54 14.29 -2.63
CA TRP A 77 17.67 13.81 -1.82
C TRP A 77 18.24 14.88 -0.88
N HIS A 78 17.83 16.14 -1.05
CA HIS A 78 18.25 17.22 -0.17
C HIS A 78 17.42 17.20 1.12
N PRO A 79 18.03 17.31 2.32
CA PRO A 79 17.31 17.19 3.60
C PRO A 79 16.11 18.12 3.76
N ASP A 80 16.21 19.36 3.27
CA ASP A 80 15.10 20.32 3.36
C ASP A 80 13.92 19.95 2.47
N ASP A 81 14.19 19.38 1.29
CA ASP A 81 13.13 18.95 0.37
C ASP A 81 12.51 17.64 0.84
N GLN A 82 13.30 16.76 1.47
CA GLN A 82 12.79 15.56 2.12
C GLN A 82 11.77 15.90 3.21
N LYS A 83 12.09 16.85 4.10
CA LYS A 83 11.16 17.31 5.15
C LYS A 83 9.89 17.91 4.55
N LYS A 84 10.03 18.82 3.58
CA LYS A 84 8.87 19.42 2.89
C LYS A 84 7.98 18.37 2.25
N LEU A 85 8.57 17.37 1.59
CA LEU A 85 7.82 16.32 0.91
C LEU A 85 7.17 15.35 1.89
N ALA A 86 7.82 15.05 3.02
CA ALA A 86 7.27 14.24 4.12
C ALA A 86 6.00 14.84 4.74
N ASP A 87 5.91 16.17 4.80
CA ASP A 87 4.74 16.88 5.31
C ASP A 87 3.55 16.92 4.33
N VAL A 88 3.74 16.49 3.08
CA VAL A 88 2.67 16.51 2.08
C VAL A 88 1.68 15.37 2.34
N PRO A 89 0.37 15.65 2.53
CA PRO A 89 -0.62 14.62 2.84
C PRO A 89 -0.73 13.50 1.79
N VAL A 90 -0.50 13.83 0.51
CA VAL A 90 -0.54 12.83 -0.56
C VAL A 90 0.64 11.84 -0.51
N LEU A 91 1.79 12.22 0.07
CA LEU A 91 2.85 11.26 0.33
C LEU A 91 2.46 10.33 1.49
N GLN A 92 1.87 10.89 2.54
CA GLN A 92 1.35 10.09 3.66
C GLN A 92 0.31 9.06 3.19
N THR A 93 -0.57 9.42 2.25
CA THR A 93 -1.51 8.46 1.65
C THR A 93 -0.80 7.29 0.99
N ILE A 94 0.24 7.54 0.19
CA ILE A 94 1.03 6.47 -0.44
C ILE A 94 1.66 5.57 0.64
N TRP A 95 2.27 6.19 1.66
CA TRP A 95 2.88 5.48 2.77
C TRP A 95 1.88 4.60 3.54
N ASP A 96 0.68 5.12 3.83
CA ASP A 96 -0.37 4.36 4.51
C ASP A 96 -0.71 3.08 3.74
N TYR A 97 -0.84 3.13 2.40
CA TYR A 97 -1.14 1.94 1.60
C TYR A 97 0.05 0.99 1.43
N TYR A 98 1.28 1.52 1.39
CA TYR A 98 2.48 0.70 1.40
C TYR A 98 2.56 -0.12 2.69
N VAL A 99 2.29 0.51 3.84
CA VAL A 99 2.25 -0.16 5.14
C VAL A 99 1.08 -1.16 5.22
N ALA A 100 -0.11 -0.80 4.74
CA ALA A 100 -1.25 -1.73 4.70
C ALA A 100 -0.92 -3.02 3.93
N ALA A 101 -0.29 -2.88 2.76
CA ALA A 101 0.12 -4.00 1.93
C ALA A 101 1.26 -4.82 2.59
N ALA A 102 2.27 -4.15 3.15
CA ALA A 102 3.36 -4.78 3.87
C ALA A 102 2.87 -5.61 5.07
N ASN A 103 1.93 -5.07 5.85
CA ASN A 103 1.31 -5.76 6.98
C ASN A 103 0.59 -7.04 6.51
N LYS A 104 -0.13 -7.00 5.37
CA LYS A 104 -0.83 -8.17 4.83
C LYS A 104 0.11 -9.31 4.43
N VAL A 105 1.33 -9.00 3.97
CA VAL A 105 2.31 -10.01 3.53
C VAL A 105 3.42 -10.31 4.54
N GLY A 106 3.34 -9.73 5.75
CA GLY A 106 4.33 -9.95 6.81
C GLY A 106 5.72 -9.36 6.54
N LEU A 107 5.80 -8.28 5.75
CA LEU A 107 7.04 -7.51 5.59
C LEU A 107 7.29 -6.63 6.82
N ARG A 108 8.56 -6.44 7.15
CA ARG A 108 8.99 -5.54 8.23
C ARG A 108 8.82 -4.09 7.78
N LYS A 109 8.63 -3.18 8.75
CA LYS A 109 8.51 -1.75 8.48
C LYS A 109 9.75 -1.19 7.79
N GLU A 110 10.94 -1.66 8.15
CA GLU A 110 12.20 -1.25 7.56
C GLU A 110 12.34 -1.70 6.09
N GLU A 111 11.68 -2.79 5.71
CA GLU A 111 11.70 -3.33 4.35
C GLU A 111 10.84 -2.49 3.40
N ILE A 112 9.60 -2.23 3.81
CA ILE A 112 8.73 -1.32 3.04
C ILE A 112 9.25 0.11 3.10
N GLY A 113 9.86 0.50 4.22
CA GLY A 113 10.56 1.76 4.39
C GLY A 113 11.71 1.91 3.40
N ALA A 114 12.57 0.90 3.25
CA ALA A 114 13.67 0.92 2.29
C ALA A 114 13.17 1.07 0.84
N GLN A 115 12.09 0.37 0.46
CA GLN A 115 11.47 0.58 -0.85
C GLN A 115 10.99 2.03 -1.01
N PHE A 116 10.25 2.53 -0.02
CA PHE A 116 9.68 3.87 -0.04
C PHE A 116 10.76 4.96 -0.16
N GLU A 117 11.84 4.85 0.61
CA GLU A 117 12.98 5.76 0.53
C GLU A 117 13.66 5.71 -0.84
N MET A 118 13.83 4.52 -1.41
CA MET A 118 14.43 4.36 -2.75
C MET A 118 13.55 4.91 -3.87
N GLU A 119 12.22 4.93 -3.68
CA GLU A 119 11.27 5.49 -4.65
C GLU A 119 11.16 7.00 -4.53
N TYR A 120 10.95 7.52 -3.32
CA TYR A 120 10.57 8.92 -3.13
C TYR A 120 11.73 9.81 -2.65
N GLY A 121 12.85 9.20 -2.26
CA GLY A 121 14.00 9.90 -1.68
C GLY A 121 13.76 10.43 -0.27
N VAL A 122 12.59 10.19 0.33
CA VAL A 122 12.20 10.69 1.65
C VAL A 122 12.42 9.61 2.69
N PRO A 123 13.23 9.85 3.74
CA PRO A 123 13.40 8.90 4.84
C PRO A 123 12.07 8.49 5.45
N TRP A 124 11.79 7.19 5.55
CA TRP A 124 10.48 6.71 6.04
C TRP A 124 10.26 7.08 7.50
N THR A 125 11.34 7.34 8.24
CA THR A 125 11.32 7.83 9.62
C THR A 125 10.80 9.27 9.78
N LEU A 126 10.73 10.04 8.68
CA LEU A 126 10.06 11.35 8.67
C LEU A 126 8.55 11.23 8.48
N MET A 127 8.04 10.07 8.04
CA MET A 127 6.62 9.85 7.87
C MET A 127 5.93 9.71 9.21
N ARG A 128 4.69 10.21 9.30
CA ARG A 128 3.86 9.99 10.50
C ARG A 128 3.51 8.51 10.63
N LYS A 129 3.12 8.11 11.84
CA LYS A 129 2.61 6.76 12.10
C LYS A 129 1.50 6.45 11.09
N ALA A 130 1.69 5.40 10.30
CA ALA A 130 0.76 5.00 9.25
C ALA A 130 -0.59 4.65 9.87
N LYS A 131 -1.67 5.09 9.24
CA LYS A 131 -3.04 4.85 9.74
C LYS A 131 -3.40 3.37 9.93
N PRO A 132 -2.94 2.43 9.09
CA PRO A 132 -3.16 1.00 9.33
C PRO A 132 -2.57 0.48 10.65
N ASP A 133 -1.55 1.13 11.20
CA ASP A 133 -0.92 0.77 12.48
C ASP A 133 -1.60 1.45 13.67
N TRP A 134 -2.61 2.30 13.45
CA TRP A 134 -3.33 2.96 14.53
C TRP A 134 -4.14 1.94 15.34
N THR A 135 -4.25 2.18 16.64
CA THR A 135 -4.93 1.29 17.60
C THR A 135 -5.74 2.13 18.58
N GLY A 136 -6.80 1.57 19.14
CA GLY A 136 -7.64 2.25 20.14
C GLY A 136 -8.72 3.15 19.53
N PRO A 137 -9.30 4.07 20.31
CA PRO A 137 -10.51 4.81 19.92
C PRO A 137 -10.40 5.59 18.61
N GLU A 138 -9.23 6.16 18.31
CA GLU A 138 -9.00 6.93 17.09
C GLU A 138 -9.05 6.03 15.84
N ALA A 139 -8.49 4.82 15.92
CA ALA A 139 -8.53 3.86 14.82
C ALA A 139 -9.95 3.36 14.57
N GLU A 140 -10.71 3.10 15.65
CA GLU A 140 -12.10 2.66 15.54
C GLU A 140 -13.02 3.78 15.02
N ALA A 141 -12.81 5.03 15.43
CA ALA A 141 -13.52 6.18 14.90
C ALA A 141 -13.26 6.37 13.40
N LEU A 142 -12.00 6.25 12.97
CA LEU A 142 -11.64 6.34 11.55
C LEU A 142 -12.32 5.26 10.69
N LYS A 143 -12.32 4.01 11.17
CA LYS A 143 -13.02 2.90 10.49
C LYS A 143 -14.53 3.14 10.44
N ALA A 144 -15.13 3.60 11.54
CA ALA A 144 -16.56 3.85 11.63
C ALA A 144 -16.98 4.97 10.66
N GLU A 145 -16.24 6.08 10.62
CA GLU A 145 -16.49 7.18 9.70
C GLU A 145 -16.38 6.72 8.24
N PHE A 146 -15.34 5.94 7.91
CA PHE A 146 -15.16 5.43 6.56
C PHE A 146 -16.29 4.47 6.16
N LYS A 147 -16.69 3.57 7.06
CA LYS A 147 -17.83 2.66 6.85
C LYS A 147 -19.12 3.43 6.62
N GLU A 148 -19.40 4.46 7.43
CA GLU A 148 -20.60 5.29 7.28
C GLU A 148 -20.64 5.96 5.90
N GLN A 149 -19.53 6.59 5.49
CA GLN A 149 -19.42 7.23 4.18
C GLN A 149 -19.54 6.22 3.03
N GLY A 150 -18.89 5.06 3.15
CA GLY A 150 -18.95 3.99 2.16
C GLY A 150 -20.34 3.38 2.02
N LEU A 151 -21.09 3.23 3.12
CA LEU A 151 -22.48 2.79 3.09
C LEU A 151 -23.38 3.81 2.39
N LYS A 152 -23.24 5.11 2.70
CA LYS A 152 -24.00 6.17 2.01
C LYS A 152 -23.75 6.16 0.51
N PHE A 153 -22.49 6.04 0.10
CA PHE A 153 -22.14 5.99 -1.33
C PHE A 153 -22.71 4.75 -2.01
N LYS A 154 -22.59 3.57 -1.40
CA LYS A 154 -23.16 2.33 -1.94
C LYS A 154 -24.69 2.37 -2.01
N GLN A 155 -25.37 3.03 -1.07
CA GLN A 155 -26.81 3.25 -1.13
C GLN A 155 -27.19 4.07 -2.36
N THR A 156 -26.49 5.17 -2.63
CA THR A 156 -26.69 5.95 -3.87
C THR A 156 -26.43 5.10 -5.12
N LEU A 157 -25.37 4.28 -5.11
CA LEU A 157 -25.09 3.40 -6.25
C LEU A 157 -26.18 2.36 -6.50
N LEU A 158 -26.85 1.84 -5.46
CA LEU A 158 -27.93 0.86 -5.59
C LEU A 158 -29.16 1.40 -6.35
N GLU A 159 -29.27 2.72 -6.53
CA GLU A 159 -30.27 3.32 -7.42
C GLU A 159 -30.01 3.01 -8.90
N HIS A 160 -28.76 2.67 -9.26
CA HIS A 160 -28.41 2.26 -10.62
C HIS A 160 -28.83 0.81 -10.88
N PRO A 161 -29.48 0.50 -12.03
CA PRO A 161 -30.04 -0.82 -12.31
C PRO A 161 -29.06 -1.99 -12.20
N ASP A 162 -27.80 -1.76 -12.56
CA ASP A 162 -26.76 -2.80 -12.55
C ASP A 162 -25.98 -2.92 -11.23
N ALA A 163 -26.13 -1.98 -10.29
CA ALA A 163 -25.30 -1.96 -9.08
C ALA A 163 -25.57 -3.15 -8.15
N LYS A 164 -26.79 -3.70 -8.16
CA LYS A 164 -27.16 -4.91 -7.40
C LYS A 164 -26.32 -6.14 -7.76
N LYS A 165 -25.70 -6.17 -8.95
CA LYS A 165 -24.80 -7.26 -9.36
C LYS A 165 -23.46 -7.23 -8.61
N TYR A 166 -23.08 -6.08 -8.07
CA TYR A 166 -21.74 -5.82 -7.52
C TYR A 166 -21.76 -5.42 -6.04
N ILE A 167 -22.89 -4.96 -5.53
CA ILE A 167 -23.08 -4.59 -4.12
C ILE A 167 -23.91 -5.69 -3.45
N PRO A 168 -23.28 -6.56 -2.63
CA PRO A 168 -24.00 -7.62 -1.96
C PRO A 168 -24.93 -7.04 -0.89
N THR A 169 -26.16 -7.53 -0.87
CA THR A 169 -27.17 -7.20 0.15
C THR A 169 -27.65 -8.48 0.84
N ASP A 170 -28.13 -8.34 2.07
CA ASP A 170 -28.80 -9.42 2.78
C ASP A 170 -30.27 -9.60 2.33
N ASP A 171 -31.00 -10.49 3.00
CA ASP A 171 -32.41 -10.78 2.71
C ASP A 171 -33.35 -9.57 2.92
N ASN A 172 -32.92 -8.58 3.72
CA ASN A 172 -33.65 -7.35 3.98
C ASN A 172 -33.28 -6.23 2.99
N GLY A 173 -32.33 -6.47 2.09
CA GLY A 173 -31.80 -5.47 1.16
C GLY A 173 -30.77 -4.53 1.80
N GLU A 174 -30.27 -4.84 3.00
CA GLU A 174 -29.20 -4.07 3.65
C GLU A 174 -27.84 -4.45 3.07
N ILE A 175 -26.96 -3.46 2.89
CA ILE A 175 -25.63 -3.67 2.31
C ILE A 175 -24.75 -4.48 3.27
N ILE A 176 -24.19 -5.59 2.77
CA ILE A 176 -23.24 -6.40 3.52
C ILE A 176 -21.86 -5.73 3.47
N TRP A 177 -21.47 -5.11 4.58
CA TRP A 177 -20.14 -4.50 4.73
C TRP A 177 -19.10 -5.56 5.13
N ASN A 178 -18.22 -5.91 4.19
CA ASN A 178 -17.02 -6.70 4.46
C ASN A 178 -15.81 -5.77 4.69
N GLU A 179 -15.25 -5.73 5.89
CA GLU A 179 -14.11 -4.84 6.24
C GLU A 179 -12.84 -5.18 5.45
N GLU A 180 -12.58 -6.46 5.18
CA GLU A 180 -11.38 -6.91 4.45
C GLU A 180 -11.40 -6.52 2.96
N LYS A 181 -12.58 -6.19 2.42
CA LYS A 181 -12.77 -5.79 1.02
C LYS A 181 -13.13 -4.32 0.87
N ASN A 182 -13.92 -3.80 1.80
CA ASN A 182 -14.48 -2.44 1.74
C ASN A 182 -13.84 -1.49 2.74
N GLY A 183 -13.03 -1.95 3.69
CA GLY A 183 -12.36 -1.08 4.65
C GLY A 183 -11.41 -0.09 3.98
N GLN A 184 -11.11 1.02 4.67
CA GLN A 184 -10.28 2.09 4.12
C GLN A 184 -8.91 1.60 3.65
N PHE A 185 -8.30 0.69 4.41
CA PHE A 185 -6.99 0.11 4.10
C PHE A 185 -7.08 -1.33 3.62
N ALA A 186 -8.25 -1.73 3.10
CA ALA A 186 -8.44 -3.02 2.45
C ALA A 186 -7.60 -3.09 1.17
N VAL A 187 -6.69 -4.07 1.13
CA VAL A 187 -5.79 -4.30 0.01
C VAL A 187 -5.85 -5.76 -0.42
N MET A 188 -5.92 -5.97 -1.72
CA MET A 188 -5.80 -7.26 -2.35
C MET A 188 -4.36 -7.41 -2.83
N VAL A 189 -3.68 -8.48 -2.40
CA VAL A 189 -2.25 -8.65 -2.64
C VAL A 189 -2.00 -9.97 -3.33
N HIS A 190 -1.32 -9.93 -4.47
CA HIS A 190 -1.02 -11.10 -5.30
C HIS A 190 0.48 -11.35 -5.32
N LYS A 191 0.90 -12.62 -5.21
CA LYS A 191 2.28 -13.00 -5.45
C LYS A 191 2.59 -12.81 -6.94
N ILE A 192 3.68 -12.10 -7.24
CA ILE A 192 4.16 -11.89 -8.60
C ILE A 192 5.60 -12.35 -8.75
N ASP A 193 5.96 -12.81 -9.94
CA ASP A 193 7.34 -13.21 -10.26
C ASP A 193 8.31 -12.04 -10.08
N LYS A 194 9.50 -12.31 -9.54
CA LYS A 194 10.50 -11.26 -9.30
C LYS A 194 11.19 -10.78 -10.57
N GLN A 195 11.32 -11.63 -11.58
CA GLN A 195 12.08 -11.34 -12.80
C GLN A 195 11.26 -10.48 -13.75
N ASP A 196 10.04 -10.89 -14.06
CA ASP A 196 9.16 -10.14 -14.97
C ASP A 196 8.30 -9.09 -14.23
N GLY A 197 8.04 -9.30 -12.94
CA GLY A 197 7.23 -8.41 -12.12
C GLY A 197 5.77 -8.37 -12.54
N LEU A 198 5.24 -9.35 -13.27
CA LEU A 198 3.89 -9.36 -13.86
C LEU A 198 3.19 -10.71 -13.77
N THR A 199 3.91 -11.84 -13.84
CA THR A 199 3.30 -13.17 -13.75
C THR A 199 2.76 -13.41 -12.34
N GLU A 200 1.47 -13.70 -12.21
CA GLU A 200 0.78 -13.86 -10.92
C GLU A 200 0.67 -15.34 -10.49
N PHE A 201 0.86 -15.59 -9.19
CA PHE A 201 0.77 -16.93 -8.57
C PHE A 201 -0.39 -17.07 -7.57
N GLY A 202 -1.32 -16.11 -7.57
CA GLY A 202 -2.50 -16.08 -6.69
C GLY A 202 -2.44 -15.05 -5.55
N GLU A 203 -3.59 -14.88 -4.89
CA GLU A 203 -3.75 -13.98 -3.75
C GLU A 203 -3.05 -14.53 -2.49
N VAL A 204 -2.58 -13.62 -1.63
CA VAL A 204 -2.03 -13.91 -0.30
C VAL A 204 -3.13 -13.93 0.76
#